data_AF-A8TYB0-F1
#
_entry.id   AF-A8TYB0-F1
#
_cell.length_a   1.000
_cell.length_b   1.000
_cell.length_c   1.000
_cell.angle_alpha   90.00
_cell.angle_beta   90.00
_cell.angle_gamma   90.00
#
_symmetry.space_group_name_H-M   'P 1'
#
loop_
_entity.id
_entity.type
_entity.pdbx_description
1 polymer ?
#
loop_
_entity_poly.entity_id
_entity_poly.type
_entity_poly.pdbx_seq_one_letter_code
_entity_poly.pdbx_strand_id
1 'polypeptide(L)' 'MEETLGWTVGLDPIDGKIVWLRASGERWKSICWTVGLQRSAAHEHWLYALCVIAFRLNGRRFKRNLSKREVIELAGSAHR' A
#
# COMPACT_ATOMS: atom_id res chain seq x y z
N MET A 1 -0.26 -16.54 -8.72
CA MET A 1 0.13 -16.01 -7.38
C MET A 1 1.54 -15.44 -7.39
N GLU A 2 2.48 -16.01 -8.16
CA GLU A 2 3.83 -15.42 -8.28
C GLU A 2 3.86 -14.11 -9.08
N GLU A 3 3.02 -13.94 -10.10
CA GLU A 3 2.97 -12.69 -10.88
C GLU A 3 2.58 -11.46 -10.04
N THR A 4 1.75 -11.64 -9.01
CA THR A 4 1.35 -10.55 -8.11
C THR A 4 2.46 -10.11 -7.15
N LEU A 5 3.50 -10.94 -6.95
CA LEU A 5 4.68 -10.55 -6.16
C LEU A 5 5.41 -9.37 -6.82
N GLY A 6 5.45 -9.36 -8.16
CA GLY A 6 6.08 -8.30 -8.94
C GLY A 6 5.50 -6.91 -8.68
N TRP A 7 4.24 -6.82 -8.27
CA TRP A 7 3.59 -5.53 -7.99
C TRP A 7 4.12 -4.86 -6.73
N THR A 8 4.67 -5.64 -5.80
CA THR A 8 5.29 -5.12 -4.57
C THR A 8 6.73 -4.63 -4.78
N VAL A 9 7.34 -4.93 -5.93
CA VAL A 9 8.72 -4.55 -6.24
C VAL A 9 8.87 -3.03 -6.22
N GLY A 10 9.77 -2.52 -5.38
CA GLY A 10 10.02 -1.08 -5.23
C GLY A 10 8.97 -0.33 -4.41
N LEU A 11 8.14 -1.03 -3.61
CA LEU A 11 7.48 -0.43 -2.45
C LEU A 11 8.48 -0.32 -1.29
N ASP A 12 8.15 0.55 -0.32
CA ASP A 12 8.85 0.53 0.97
C ASP A 12 8.68 -0.86 1.62
N PRO A 13 9.69 -1.41 2.30
CA PRO A 13 9.61 -2.73 2.92
C PRO A 13 8.41 -2.89 3.88
N ILE A 14 8.04 -1.84 4.62
CA ILE A 14 6.90 -1.89 5.55
C ILE A 14 5.59 -1.97 4.75
N ASP A 15 5.46 -1.14 3.71
CA ASP A 15 4.29 -1.14 2.82
C ASP A 15 4.10 -2.50 2.15
N GLY A 16 5.18 -3.06 1.59
CA GLY A 16 5.17 -4.38 0.96
C GLY A 16 4.78 -5.49 1.94
N LYS A 17 5.34 -5.46 3.16
CA LYS A 17 5.02 -6.44 4.21
C LYS A 17 3.55 -6.36 4.63
N ILE A 18 3.00 -5.16 4.80
CA ILE A 18 1.58 -4.97 5.17
C ILE A 18 0.66 -5.48 4.06
N VAL A 19 0.95 -5.16 2.79
CA VAL A 19 0.18 -5.65 1.63
C VAL A 19 0.21 -7.17 1.56
N TRP A 20 1.38 -7.78 1.73
CA TRP A 20 1.54 -9.23 1.70
C TRP A 20 0.73 -9.93 2.78
N LEU A 21 0.84 -9.46 4.03
CA LEU A 21 0.08 -10.04 5.15
C LEU A 21 -1.43 -9.85 4.93
N ARG A 22 -1.86 -8.67 4.47
CA ARG A 22 -3.28 -8.43 4.17
C ARG A 22 -3.81 -9.32 3.05
N ALA A 23 -3.04 -9.52 1.98
CA ALA A 23 -3.38 -10.40 0.87
C ALA A 23 -3.44 -11.87 1.31
N SER A 24 -2.59 -12.25 2.27
CA SER A 24 -2.58 -13.58 2.89
C SER A 24 -3.73 -13.82 3.88
N GLY A 25 -4.60 -12.83 4.10
CA GLY A 25 -5.75 -12.94 5.00
C GLY A 25 -5.44 -12.67 6.48
N GLU A 26 -4.26 -12.18 6.82
CA GLU A 26 -3.89 -11.89 8.21
C GLU A 26 -4.80 -10.83 8.83
N ARG A 27 -5.13 -11.05 10.11
CA ARG A 27 -5.93 -10.10 10.88
C ARG A 27 -5.08 -8.87 11.20
N TRP A 28 -5.69 -7.70 11.13
CA TRP A 28 -5.02 -6.43 11.47
C TRP A 28 -4.26 -6.43 12.80
N LYS A 29 -4.77 -7.12 13.84
CA LYS A 29 -4.05 -7.25 15.11
C LYS A 29 -2.67 -7.87 14.88
N SER A 30 -2.62 -9.05 14.25
CA SER A 30 -1.39 -9.77 13.88
C SER A 30 -0.45 -8.89 13.06
N ILE A 31 -1.00 -8.17 12.08
CA ILE A 31 -0.24 -7.26 11.21
C ILE A 31 0.40 -6.14 12.03
N CYS A 32 -0.36 -5.46 12.89
CA CYS A 32 0.15 -4.37 13.73
C CYS A 32 1.31 -4.84 14.63
N TRP A 33 1.17 -6.01 15.25
CA TRP A 33 2.25 -6.64 16.03
C TRP A 33 3.48 -6.95 15.16
N THR A 34 3.27 -7.47 13.97
CA THR A 34 4.32 -7.90 13.05
C THR A 34 5.13 -6.76 12.45
N VAL A 35 4.52 -5.57 12.31
CA VAL A 35 5.16 -4.39 11.71
C VAL A 35 5.50 -3.30 12.73
N GLY A 36 5.10 -3.47 14.00
CA GLY A 36 5.40 -2.51 15.08
C GLY A 36 4.67 -1.17 14.94
N LEU A 37 3.53 -1.13 14.23
CA LEU A 37 2.76 0.09 14.02
C LEU A 37 1.40 0.03 14.72
N GLN A 38 0.91 1.21 15.12
CA GLN A 38 -0.49 1.36 15.49
C GLN A 38 -1.40 1.11 14.28
N ARG A 39 -2.65 0.71 14.56
CA ARG A 39 -3.63 0.36 13.53
C ARG A 39 -3.86 1.47 12.50
N SER A 40 -3.94 2.72 12.92
CA SER A 40 -4.14 3.87 12.03
C SER A 40 -2.99 4.02 11.04
N ALA A 41 -1.75 3.97 11.53
CA ALA A 41 -0.55 4.01 10.70
C ALA A 41 -0.47 2.81 9.74
N ALA A 42 -0.68 1.59 10.25
CA ALA A 42 -0.67 0.38 9.41
C ALA A 42 -1.74 0.44 8.29
N HIS A 43 -2.91 1.02 8.58
CA HIS A 43 -3.96 1.22 7.59
C HIS A 43 -3.61 2.28 6.54
N GLU A 44 -2.99 3.39 6.94
CA GLU A 44 -2.50 4.43 6.01
C GLU A 44 -1.44 3.86 5.06
N HIS A 45 -0.48 3.09 5.59
CA HIS A 45 0.52 2.38 4.80
C HIS A 45 -0.11 1.39 3.81
N TRP A 46 -1.11 0.61 4.25
CA TRP A 46 -1.82 -0.32 3.37
C TRP A 46 -2.54 0.39 2.22
N LEU A 47 -3.29 1.45 2.51
CA LEU A 47 -3.98 2.24 1.48
C LEU A 47 -3.00 2.87 0.50
N TYR A 48 -1.94 3.48 1.02
CA TYR A 48 -0.89 4.09 0.21
C TYR A 48 -0.27 3.07 -0.76
N ALA A 49 0.11 1.90 -0.25
CA ALA A 49 0.70 0.83 -1.05
C ALA A 49 -0.24 0.37 -2.17
N LEU A 50 -1.54 0.21 -1.88
CA LEU A 50 -2.54 -0.14 -2.88
C LEU A 50 -2.67 0.95 -3.96
N CYS A 51 -2.64 2.23 -3.58
CA CYS A 51 -2.68 3.33 -4.52
C CYS A 51 -1.44 3.33 -5.44
N VAL A 52 -0.25 3.11 -4.89
CA VAL A 52 0.99 3.01 -5.67
C VAL A 52 0.94 1.84 -6.66
N ILE A 53 0.49 0.67 -6.21
CA ILE A 53 0.29 -0.50 -7.09
C ILE A 53 -0.69 -0.14 -8.19
N ALA A 54 -1.87 0.41 -7.86
CA ALA A 54 -2.87 0.81 -8.84
C ALA A 54 -2.32 1.81 -9.85
N PHE A 55 -1.57 2.84 -9.42
CA PHE A 55 -0.97 3.81 -10.33
C PHE A 55 0.03 3.19 -11.29
N ARG A 56 0.87 2.27 -10.81
CA ARG A 56 1.84 1.54 -11.64
C ARG A 56 1.14 0.66 -12.67
N LEU A 57 0.13 -0.09 -12.25
CA LEU A 57 -0.66 -0.93 -13.15
C LEU A 57 -1.41 -0.12 -14.22
N ASN A 58 -1.84 1.10 -13.87
CA ASN A 58 -2.47 2.04 -14.80
C ASN A 58 -1.47 2.83 -15.67
N GLY A 59 -0.16 2.54 -15.59
CA GLY A 59 0.87 3.25 -16.35
C GLY A 59 1.04 4.73 -15.98
N ARG A 60 0.46 5.17 -14.85
CA ARG A 60 0.52 6.58 -14.42
C ARG A 60 1.87 6.87 -13.77
N ARG A 61 2.49 7.97 -14.19
CA ARG A 61 3.79 8.42 -13.66
C ARG A 61 3.60 9.01 -12.26
N PHE A 62 4.10 8.31 -11.24
CA PHE A 62 4.00 8.73 -9.84
C PHE A 62 4.97 9.88 -9.53
N LYS A 63 4.46 11.01 -9.04
CA LYS A 63 5.30 12.10 -8.55
C LYS A 63 5.81 11.75 -7.15
N ARG A 64 7.12 11.54 -7.02
CA ARG A 64 7.78 11.14 -5.76
C ARG A 64 7.69 12.16 -4.61
N ASN A 65 7.17 13.36 -4.88
CA ASN A 65 7.10 14.45 -3.90
C ASN A 65 5.76 14.50 -3.14
N LEU A 66 4.85 13.55 -3.37
CA LEU A 66 3.56 13.51 -2.68
C LEU A 66 3.69 12.75 -1.37
N SER A 67 3.07 13.27 -0.31
CA SER A 67 2.88 12.54 0.93
C SER A 67 1.94 11.35 0.74
N LYS A 68 1.99 10.38 1.66
CA LYS A 68 1.11 9.19 1.62
C LYS A 68 -0.37 9.58 1.57
N ARG A 69 -0.76 10.59 2.34
CA ARG A 69 -2.14 11.10 2.39
C ARG A 69 -2.58 11.71 1.08
N GLU A 70 -1.76 12.58 0.48
CA GLU A 70 -2.06 13.18 -0.83
C GLU A 70 -2.23 12.11 -1.92
N VAL A 71 -1.46 11.03 -1.86
CA VAL A 71 -1.55 9.91 -2.80
C VAL A 71 -2.87 9.15 -2.63
N ILE A 72 -3.29 8.92 -1.39
CA ILE A 72 -4.58 8.28 -1.08
C ILE A 72 -5.73 9.17 -1.57
N GLU A 73 -5.65 10.48 -1.34
CA GLU A 73 -6.65 11.45 -1.77
C GLU A 73 -6.75 11.53 -3.31
N LEU A 74 -5.60 11.54 -4.00
CA LEU A 74 -5.52 11.54 -5.46
C LEU A 74 -6.13 10.27 -6.08
N ALA A 75 -5.93 9.12 -5.45
CA ALA A 75 -6.55 7.88 -5.90
C ALA A 75 -8.08 7.91 -5.70
N GLY A 76 -8.55 8.50 -4.60
CA GLY A 76 -9.98 8.68 -4.32
C GLY A 76 -10.68 9.68 -5.24
N SER A 77 -9.99 10.75 -5.66
CA SER A 77 -10.55 11.76 -6.57
C SER A 77 -10.65 11.28 -8.02
N ALA A 78 -9.85 10.29 -8.43
CA ALA A 78 -9.93 9.69 -9.76
C ALA A 78 -11.19 8.84 -10.00
N HIS A 79 -12.01 8.59 -8.96
CA HIS A 79 -13.25 7.80 -9.01
C HIS A 79 -14.52 8.66 -9.05
N ARG A 80 -14.40 10.01 -9.09
CA ARG A 80 -15.53 10.93 -9.04
C ARG A 80 -15.84 11.54 -10.41
#